data_AF-A0A842I7I1-F1
#
_entry.id   AF-A0A842I7I1-F1
#
_cell.length_a   1.000
_cell.length_b   1.000
_cell.length_c   1.000
_cell.angle_alpha   90.00
_cell.angle_beta   90.00
_cell.angle_gamma   90.00
#
_symmetry.space_group_name_H-M   'P 1'
#
loop_
_entity.id
_entity.type
_entity.pdbx_description
1 polymer ?
#
loop_
_entity_poly.entity_id
_entity_poly.type
_entity_poly.pdbx_seq_one_letter_code
_entity_poly.pdbx_strand_id
1 'polypeptide(L)'
;MTVVLMLGSAPMALQAAAWKRAAFDSLLAINNAHAVRPDWDYHIYPWDYPEERRPVAQAGQRTILQEDFVPAQNAYGGFVYAGGTMAFTAAYWALHALRPQVIAAFGCDMHYGSGQTHFYGKGSADPLRDDITLQSLEAKSARLMVLAAMQGCAMVNLSAGPSRQVFPRVTLAHLRAARPPAYDAEIAGRALRREAELGYFVASGRYWEEAARFDPAALRELDALWLAAAQEPLAAIA
;
A
#
# COMPACT_ATOMS: atom_id res chain seq x y z
N MET A 1 -20.60 -4.31 4.28
CA MET A 1 -19.18 -4.67 4.17
C MET A 1 -18.66 -4.19 2.85
N THR A 2 -17.62 -3.37 2.85
CA THR A 2 -17.00 -2.76 1.66
C THR A 2 -15.62 -3.37 1.42
N VAL A 3 -15.41 -3.86 0.20
CA VAL A 3 -14.16 -4.49 -0.26
C VAL A 3 -13.61 -3.66 -1.42
N VAL A 4 -12.39 -3.17 -1.25
CA VAL A 4 -11.62 -2.48 -2.30
C VAL A 4 -10.60 -3.46 -2.86
N LEU A 5 -10.67 -3.77 -4.15
CA LEU A 5 -9.60 -4.44 -4.88
C LEU A 5 -8.59 -3.38 -5.32
N MET A 6 -7.37 -3.46 -4.81
CA MET A 6 -6.24 -2.64 -5.24
C MET A 6 -5.40 -3.42 -6.24
N LEU A 7 -5.33 -2.92 -7.47
CA LEU A 7 -4.69 -3.62 -8.59
C LEU A 7 -3.37 -2.94 -8.97
N GLY A 8 -2.29 -3.72 -8.86
CA GLY A 8 -0.94 -3.32 -9.24
C GLY A 8 -0.51 -3.92 -10.58
N SER A 9 0.81 -3.99 -10.75
CA SER A 9 1.46 -4.20 -12.04
C SER A 9 2.21 -5.54 -12.16
N ALA A 10 2.17 -6.43 -11.16
CA ALA A 10 2.81 -7.73 -11.30
C ALA A 10 2.16 -8.53 -12.46
N PRO A 11 2.91 -9.42 -13.16
CA PRO A 11 2.38 -10.16 -14.31
C PRO A 11 1.05 -10.88 -14.04
N MET A 12 0.87 -11.40 -12.82
CA MET A 12 -0.34 -12.11 -12.44
C MET A 12 -1.58 -11.24 -12.31
N ALA A 13 -1.42 -9.91 -12.22
CA ALA A 13 -2.53 -8.96 -12.16
C ALA A 13 -3.51 -9.15 -13.32
N LEU A 14 -3.02 -9.60 -14.49
CA LEU A 14 -3.83 -9.90 -15.68
C LEU A 14 -4.95 -10.92 -15.41
N GLN A 15 -4.80 -11.79 -14.41
CA GLN A 15 -5.85 -12.74 -14.03
C GLN A 15 -7.13 -12.02 -13.56
N ALA A 16 -7.02 -10.79 -13.04
CA ALA A 16 -8.15 -10.01 -12.58
C ALA A 16 -9.13 -9.64 -13.71
N ALA A 17 -8.70 -9.66 -14.98
CA ALA A 17 -9.56 -9.45 -16.13
C ALA A 17 -10.70 -10.48 -16.21
N ALA A 18 -10.47 -11.71 -15.73
CA ALA A 18 -11.46 -12.78 -15.73
C ALA A 18 -12.34 -12.82 -14.46
N TRP A 19 -12.05 -12.00 -13.45
CA TRP A 19 -12.78 -12.04 -12.18
C TRP A 19 -14.12 -11.32 -12.27
N LYS A 20 -15.15 -11.88 -11.61
CA LYS A 20 -16.47 -11.24 -11.56
C LYS A 20 -16.41 -9.93 -10.76
N ARG A 21 -16.92 -8.84 -11.34
CA ARG A 21 -16.97 -7.50 -10.69
C ARG A 21 -17.64 -7.52 -9.31
N ALA A 22 -18.63 -8.40 -9.11
CA ALA A 22 -19.37 -8.55 -7.86
C ALA A 22 -18.53 -9.06 -6.66
N ALA A 23 -17.31 -9.55 -6.90
CA ALA A 23 -16.42 -10.01 -5.83
C ALA A 23 -15.89 -8.86 -4.97
N PHE A 24 -15.90 -7.63 -5.49
CA PHE A 24 -15.43 -6.42 -4.81
C PHE A 24 -16.47 -5.30 -4.99
N ASP A 25 -16.44 -4.30 -4.12
CA ASP A 25 -17.35 -3.16 -4.18
C ASP A 25 -16.70 -2.00 -4.94
N SER A 26 -15.38 -1.85 -4.85
CA SER A 26 -14.60 -0.89 -5.65
C SER A 26 -13.31 -1.50 -6.21
N LEU A 27 -12.87 -1.01 -7.36
CA LEU A 27 -11.61 -1.32 -8.03
C LEU A 27 -10.74 -0.07 -8.13
N LEU A 28 -9.61 -0.10 -7.43
CA LEU A 28 -8.58 0.92 -7.43
C LEU A 28 -7.39 0.44 -8.27
N ALA A 29 -7.26 0.98 -9.48
CA ALA A 29 -6.16 0.68 -10.39
C ALA A 29 -4.97 1.63 -10.14
N ILE A 30 -3.76 1.07 -10.03
CA ILE A 30 -2.53 1.83 -9.80
C ILE A 30 -1.72 1.91 -11.09
N ASN A 31 -1.29 3.12 -11.48
CA ASN A 31 -0.45 3.34 -12.66
C ASN A 31 -1.05 2.60 -13.88
N ASN A 32 -0.27 1.81 -14.61
CA ASN A 32 -0.72 1.09 -15.81
C ASN A 32 -1.77 -0.01 -15.54
N ALA A 33 -2.09 -0.34 -14.29
CA ALA A 33 -3.05 -1.39 -13.96
C ALA A 33 -4.49 -1.08 -14.45
N HIS A 34 -4.77 0.18 -14.80
CA HIS A 34 -6.05 0.57 -15.42
C HIS A 34 -6.29 -0.17 -16.75
N ALA A 35 -5.23 -0.67 -17.40
CA ALA A 35 -5.34 -1.41 -18.66
C ALA A 35 -5.81 -2.86 -18.47
N VAL A 36 -5.74 -3.40 -17.25
CA VAL A 36 -6.14 -4.79 -16.97
C VAL A 36 -7.65 -4.98 -17.06
N ARG A 37 -8.40 -3.94 -16.66
CA ARG A 37 -9.85 -3.96 -16.61
C ARG A 37 -10.38 -2.58 -16.97
N PRO A 38 -11.34 -2.44 -17.90
CA PRO A 38 -11.90 -1.14 -18.25
C PRO A 38 -12.87 -0.59 -17.18
N ASP A 39 -13.36 -1.43 -16.27
CA ASP A 39 -14.39 -1.11 -15.26
C ASP A 39 -13.82 -0.74 -13.88
N TRP A 40 -12.65 -0.09 -13.83
CA TRP A 40 -12.10 0.48 -12.60
C TRP A 40 -12.98 1.63 -12.10
N ASP A 41 -13.06 1.82 -10.77
CA ASP A 41 -13.79 2.95 -10.17
C ASP A 41 -12.84 4.12 -9.90
N TYR A 42 -11.62 3.80 -9.49
CA TYR A 42 -10.59 4.76 -9.15
C TYR A 42 -9.27 4.43 -9.89
N HIS A 43 -8.63 5.44 -10.46
CA HIS A 43 -7.30 5.33 -11.04
C HIS A 43 -6.34 6.29 -10.34
N ILE A 44 -5.29 5.75 -9.72
CA ILE A 44 -4.31 6.53 -8.96
C ILE A 44 -2.91 6.39 -9.57
N TYR A 45 -2.20 7.51 -9.69
CA TYR A 45 -0.86 7.57 -10.27
C TYR A 45 -0.08 8.81 -9.77
N PRO A 46 1.26 8.81 -9.82
CA PRO A 46 2.08 9.94 -9.36
C PRO A 46 2.04 11.12 -10.33
N TRP A 47 2.47 12.29 -9.88
CA TRP A 47 2.43 13.53 -10.68
C TRP A 47 3.20 13.43 -12.01
N ASP A 48 4.21 12.56 -12.10
CA ASP A 48 5.06 12.32 -13.26
C ASP A 48 4.57 11.16 -14.15
N TYR A 49 3.37 10.62 -13.92
CA TYR A 49 2.80 9.56 -14.76
C TYR A 49 2.56 10.05 -16.21
N PRO A 50 3.07 9.33 -17.24
CA PRO A 50 3.06 9.82 -18.62
C PRO A 50 1.66 10.10 -19.18
N GLU A 51 1.49 11.23 -19.85
CA GLU A 51 0.20 11.69 -20.37
C GLU A 51 -0.41 10.71 -21.37
N GLU A 52 0.42 10.14 -22.24
CA GLU A 52 0.02 9.19 -23.27
C GLU A 52 -0.45 7.84 -22.70
N ARG A 53 -0.20 7.58 -21.41
CA ARG A 53 -0.65 6.38 -20.69
C ARG A 53 -1.85 6.65 -19.79
N ARG A 54 -2.36 7.87 -19.73
CA ARG A 54 -3.54 8.19 -18.92
C ARG A 54 -4.81 7.70 -19.63
N PRO A 55 -5.68 6.93 -18.96
CA PRO A 55 -6.96 6.55 -19.54
C PRO A 55 -7.88 7.78 -19.62
N VAL A 56 -8.80 7.77 -20.58
CA VAL A 56 -9.95 8.68 -20.57
C VAL A 56 -10.97 8.11 -19.59
N ALA A 57 -11.21 8.82 -18.48
CA ALA A 57 -12.18 8.39 -17.48
C ALA A 57 -13.60 8.37 -18.06
N GLN A 58 -14.30 7.26 -17.86
CA GLN A 58 -15.71 7.10 -18.19
C GLN A 58 -16.62 7.65 -17.08
N ALA A 59 -17.92 7.70 -17.33
CA ALA A 59 -18.88 8.11 -16.31
C ALA A 59 -18.79 7.22 -15.06
N GLY A 60 -18.67 7.85 -13.89
CA GLY A 60 -18.51 7.16 -12.60
C GLY A 60 -17.06 6.80 -12.24
N GLN A 61 -16.12 6.94 -13.17
CA GLN A 61 -14.70 6.74 -12.91
C GLN A 61 -14.04 8.01 -12.39
N ARG A 62 -13.16 7.88 -11.40
CA ARG A 62 -12.44 9.02 -10.83
C ARG A 62 -10.93 8.82 -10.87
N THR A 63 -10.24 9.81 -11.41
CA THR A 63 -8.79 9.93 -11.28
C THR A 63 -8.43 10.51 -9.92
N ILE A 64 -7.43 9.93 -9.27
CA ILE A 64 -6.91 10.32 -7.96
C ILE A 64 -5.49 10.85 -8.14
N LEU A 65 -5.32 12.14 -7.85
CA LEU A 65 -4.07 12.88 -8.09
C LEU A 65 -3.38 13.25 -6.77
N GLN A 66 -2.22 13.90 -6.88
CA GLN A 66 -1.40 14.31 -5.73
C GLN A 66 -2.21 15.12 -4.71
N GLU A 67 -3.09 15.98 -5.18
CA GLU A 67 -3.97 16.83 -4.37
C GLU A 67 -4.96 16.00 -3.54
N ASP A 68 -5.31 14.79 -4.01
CA ASP A 68 -6.19 13.86 -3.30
C ASP A 68 -5.41 12.98 -2.31
N PHE A 69 -4.30 12.38 -2.75
CA PHE A 69 -3.62 11.35 -1.97
C PHE A 69 -2.56 11.89 -0.98
N VAL A 70 -2.00 13.09 -1.20
CA VAL A 70 -1.04 13.68 -0.24
C VAL A 70 -1.72 14.00 1.10
N PRO A 71 -2.85 14.71 1.15
CA PRO A 71 -3.55 14.96 2.42
C PRO A 71 -3.97 13.65 3.10
N ALA A 72 -4.46 12.68 2.31
CA ALA A 72 -4.86 11.37 2.82
C ALA A 72 -3.69 10.63 3.48
N GLN A 73 -2.51 10.61 2.86
CA GLN A 73 -1.33 9.96 3.43
C GLN A 73 -0.73 10.73 4.61
N ASN A 74 -0.81 12.06 4.58
CA ASN A 74 -0.41 12.92 5.69
C ASN A 74 -1.23 12.68 6.96
N ALA A 75 -2.51 12.33 6.83
CA ALA A 75 -3.34 11.91 7.96
C ALA A 75 -2.79 10.67 8.69
N TYR A 76 -1.87 9.92 8.06
CA TYR A 76 -1.17 8.77 8.64
C TYR A 76 0.33 9.03 8.82
N GLY A 77 0.76 10.28 9.04
CA GLY A 77 2.16 10.62 9.33
C GLY A 77 3.04 10.89 8.11
N GLY A 78 2.48 10.84 6.89
CA GLY A 78 3.19 11.24 5.67
C GLY A 78 4.12 10.17 5.08
N PHE A 79 4.76 10.55 3.97
CA PHE A 79 5.42 9.62 3.05
C PHE A 79 6.66 8.93 3.60
N VAL A 80 7.39 9.58 4.52
CA VAL A 80 8.61 8.99 5.11
C VAL A 80 8.29 7.71 5.88
N TYR A 81 7.19 7.75 6.65
CA TYR A 81 6.74 6.60 7.43
C TYR A 81 5.86 5.64 6.62
N ALA A 82 5.02 6.16 5.73
CA ALA A 82 4.11 5.36 4.91
C ALA A 82 4.82 4.56 3.80
N GLY A 83 5.98 5.02 3.34
CA GLY A 83 6.71 4.44 2.21
C GLY A 83 6.31 5.08 0.88
N GLY A 84 7.30 5.52 0.10
CA GLY A 84 7.09 6.32 -1.12
C GLY A 84 6.62 5.56 -2.36
N THR A 85 6.04 4.36 -2.21
CA THR A 85 5.56 3.55 -3.34
C THR A 85 4.12 3.92 -3.70
N MET A 86 3.76 3.74 -4.97
CA MET A 86 2.36 3.92 -5.37
C MET A 86 1.41 2.87 -4.77
N ALA A 87 1.90 1.68 -4.45
CA ALA A 87 1.11 0.65 -3.76
C ALA A 87 0.69 1.11 -2.36
N PHE A 88 1.63 1.67 -1.58
CA PHE A 88 1.30 2.22 -0.26
C PHE A 88 0.47 3.50 -0.36
N THR A 89 0.81 4.39 -1.30
CA THR A 89 0.03 5.62 -1.53
C THR A 89 -1.44 5.32 -1.85
N ALA A 90 -1.70 4.35 -2.72
CA ALA A 90 -3.04 3.89 -3.05
C ALA A 90 -3.77 3.30 -1.84
N ALA A 91 -3.10 2.47 -1.05
CA ALA A 91 -3.69 1.84 0.12
C ALA A 91 -4.03 2.86 1.22
N TYR A 92 -3.15 3.81 1.53
CA TYR A 92 -3.44 4.87 2.49
C TYR A 92 -4.56 5.80 2.01
N TRP A 93 -4.59 6.15 0.71
CA TRP A 93 -5.70 6.90 0.15
C TRP A 93 -7.03 6.13 0.28
N ALA A 94 -7.05 4.84 -0.07
CA ALA A 94 -8.25 4.02 0.05
C ALA A 94 -8.71 3.90 1.51
N LEU A 95 -7.78 3.67 2.44
CA LEU A 95 -8.06 3.60 3.87
C LEU A 95 -8.66 4.92 4.39
N HIS A 96 -8.09 6.06 3.99
CA HIS A 96 -8.58 7.40 4.36
C HIS A 96 -9.96 7.73 3.77
N ALA A 97 -10.08 7.63 2.44
CA ALA A 97 -11.17 8.21 1.67
C ALA A 97 -12.36 7.25 1.56
N LEU A 98 -12.11 5.95 1.45
CA LEU A 98 -13.16 4.93 1.26
C LEU A 98 -13.52 4.21 2.56
N ARG A 99 -12.64 4.23 3.57
CA ARG A 99 -12.80 3.55 4.88
C ARG A 99 -13.39 2.14 4.75
N PRO A 100 -12.77 1.27 3.92
CA PRO A 100 -13.34 -0.03 3.64
C PRO A 100 -13.17 -0.99 4.82
N GLN A 101 -13.90 -2.11 4.78
CA GLN A 101 -13.66 -3.21 5.72
C GLN A 101 -12.53 -4.13 5.24
N VAL A 102 -12.24 -4.17 3.94
CA VAL A 102 -11.13 -4.93 3.36
C VAL A 102 -10.49 -4.16 2.22
N ILE A 103 -9.16 -4.09 2.22
CA ILE A 103 -8.35 -3.72 1.05
C ILE A 103 -7.59 -4.96 0.62
N ALA A 104 -7.91 -5.46 -0.56
CA ALA A 104 -7.29 -6.63 -1.16
C ALA A 104 -6.26 -6.21 -2.19
N ALA A 105 -4.98 -6.39 -1.89
CA ALA A 105 -3.88 -6.13 -2.81
C ALA A 105 -3.73 -7.29 -3.79
N PHE A 106 -3.68 -6.99 -5.09
CA PHE A 106 -3.35 -7.96 -6.13
C PHE A 106 -2.34 -7.38 -7.11
N GLY A 107 -1.25 -8.11 -7.35
CA GLY A 107 -0.15 -7.66 -8.20
C GLY A 107 0.63 -6.46 -7.66
N CYS A 108 0.57 -6.21 -6.35
CA CYS A 108 1.27 -5.14 -5.64
C CYS A 108 2.50 -5.66 -4.88
N ASP A 109 3.07 -6.79 -5.31
CA ASP A 109 3.95 -7.63 -4.48
C ASP A 109 5.30 -7.00 -4.15
N MET A 110 5.71 -5.98 -4.90
CA MET A 110 7.00 -5.30 -4.76
C MET A 110 8.20 -6.27 -4.76
N HIS A 111 8.01 -7.44 -5.36
CA HIS A 111 9.03 -8.45 -5.56
C HIS A 111 9.42 -8.45 -7.04
N TYR A 112 10.70 -8.23 -7.30
CA TYR A 112 11.25 -8.12 -8.64
C TYR A 112 12.35 -9.16 -8.77
N GLY A 113 12.07 -10.23 -9.52
CA GLY A 113 13.08 -11.23 -9.88
C GLY A 113 14.09 -10.67 -10.89
N SER A 114 15.05 -11.50 -11.31
CA SER A 114 16.11 -11.15 -12.28
C SER A 114 15.64 -11.05 -13.75
N GLY A 115 14.37 -10.70 -14.00
CA GLY A 115 13.74 -10.69 -15.32
C GLY A 115 13.07 -9.36 -15.68
N GLN A 116 12.51 -9.25 -16.89
CA GLN A 116 11.72 -8.06 -17.26
C GLN A 116 10.48 -7.94 -16.37
N THR A 117 10.30 -6.77 -15.78
CA THR A 117 9.09 -6.38 -15.07
C THR A 117 8.02 -6.00 -16.11
N HIS A 118 6.80 -6.52 -15.97
CA HIS A 118 5.76 -6.47 -17.02
C HIS A 118 5.44 -5.04 -17.52
N PHE A 119 5.55 -4.04 -16.65
CA PHE A 119 5.28 -2.63 -17.00
C PHE A 119 6.49 -1.69 -16.87
N TYR A 120 7.59 -2.12 -16.22
CA TYR A 120 8.71 -1.23 -15.83
C TYR A 120 10.06 -1.67 -16.40
N GLY A 121 10.09 -2.55 -17.41
CA GLY A 121 11.32 -2.97 -18.08
C GLY A 121 12.30 -3.65 -17.12
N LYS A 122 13.57 -3.20 -17.07
CA LYS A 122 14.64 -3.78 -16.23
C LYS A 122 14.55 -3.43 -14.73
N GLY A 123 13.50 -2.73 -14.27
CA GLY A 123 13.29 -2.48 -12.84
C GLY A 123 14.12 -1.34 -12.26
N SER A 124 14.37 -0.26 -13.01
CA SER A 124 14.96 0.97 -12.46
C SER A 124 13.92 1.91 -11.81
N ALA A 125 12.64 1.52 -11.78
CA ALA A 125 11.53 2.30 -11.24
C ALA A 125 11.16 1.86 -9.81
N ASP A 126 10.32 2.66 -9.14
CA ASP A 126 9.71 2.35 -7.83
C ASP A 126 9.29 0.87 -7.72
N PRO A 127 9.66 0.15 -6.64
CA PRO A 127 10.41 0.53 -5.45
C PRO A 127 11.90 0.15 -5.47
N LEU A 128 12.50 -0.11 -6.63
CA LEU A 128 13.91 -0.52 -6.72
C LEU A 128 14.91 0.64 -6.66
N ARG A 129 14.43 1.86 -6.34
CA ARG A 129 15.29 3.03 -6.14
C ARG A 129 15.94 3.01 -4.76
N ASP A 130 17.18 3.49 -4.68
CA ASP A 130 17.85 3.74 -3.41
C ASP A 130 17.20 4.96 -2.73
N ASP A 131 16.25 4.68 -1.84
CA ASP A 131 15.40 5.68 -1.22
C ASP A 131 15.13 5.30 0.24
N ILE A 132 15.29 6.28 1.12
CA ILE A 132 15.18 6.09 2.57
C ILE A 132 13.81 5.55 3.01
N THR A 133 12.75 5.84 2.24
CA THR A 133 11.39 5.38 2.53
C THR A 133 11.14 3.93 2.11
N LEU A 134 12.08 3.34 1.34
CA LEU A 134 11.98 2.00 0.76
C LEU A 134 12.96 0.99 1.39
N GLN A 135 13.75 1.41 2.38
CA GLN A 135 14.75 0.57 3.03
C GLN A 135 14.17 -0.75 3.63
N SER A 136 12.89 -0.76 4.02
CA SER A 136 12.17 -1.96 4.45
C SER A 136 10.71 -1.93 4.00
N LEU A 137 10.45 -2.50 2.81
CA LEU A 137 9.09 -2.63 2.28
C LEU A 137 8.20 -3.51 3.17
N GLU A 138 8.77 -4.52 3.81
CA GLU A 138 8.09 -5.36 4.79
C GLU A 138 7.58 -4.51 5.95
N ALA A 139 8.43 -3.66 6.54
CA ALA A 139 8.03 -2.81 7.65
C ALA A 139 6.98 -1.77 7.26
N LYS A 140 7.09 -1.18 6.05
CA LYS A 140 6.05 -0.26 5.53
C LYS A 140 4.71 -0.97 5.36
N SER A 141 4.72 -2.21 4.86
CA SER A 141 3.51 -3.02 4.77
C SER A 141 2.97 -3.41 6.15
N ALA A 142 3.84 -3.74 7.12
CA ALA A 142 3.47 -4.04 8.49
C ALA A 142 2.77 -2.85 9.16
N ARG A 143 3.37 -1.65 9.05
CA ARG A 143 2.79 -0.40 9.51
C ARG A 143 1.40 -0.17 8.93
N LEU A 144 1.27 -0.23 7.61
CA LEU A 144 -0.01 -0.05 6.93
C LEU A 144 -1.06 -1.06 7.41
N MET A 145 -0.68 -2.33 7.58
CA MET A 145 -1.57 -3.38 8.07
C MET A 145 -2.07 -3.11 9.49
N VAL A 146 -1.17 -2.71 10.40
CA VAL A 146 -1.52 -2.39 11.78
C VAL A 146 -2.41 -1.15 11.85
N LEU A 147 -2.10 -0.09 11.10
CA LEU A 147 -2.94 1.12 11.05
C LEU A 147 -4.32 0.85 10.45
N ALA A 148 -4.40 0.00 9.42
CA ALA A 148 -5.68 -0.46 8.88
C ALA A 148 -6.47 -1.26 9.93
N ALA A 149 -5.80 -2.13 10.68
CA ALA A 149 -6.43 -2.93 11.73
C ALA A 149 -6.95 -2.08 12.90
N MET A 150 -6.23 -1.02 13.28
CA MET A 150 -6.72 -0.01 14.23
C MET A 150 -8.03 0.65 13.76
N GLN A 151 -8.29 0.72 12.46
CA GLN A 151 -9.53 1.24 11.88
C GLN A 151 -10.58 0.16 11.54
N GLY A 152 -10.34 -1.09 11.92
CA GLY A 152 -11.23 -2.20 11.59
C GLY A 152 -11.18 -2.63 10.12
N CYS A 153 -10.15 -2.24 9.36
CA CYS A 153 -9.93 -2.63 7.98
C CYS A 153 -8.91 -3.76 7.88
N ALA A 154 -9.25 -4.83 7.14
CA ALA A 154 -8.32 -5.91 6.85
C ALA A 154 -7.49 -5.61 5.59
N MET A 155 -6.16 -5.58 5.72
CA MET A 155 -5.26 -5.66 4.56
C MET A 155 -5.02 -7.13 4.22
N VAL A 156 -5.24 -7.53 2.97
CA VAL A 156 -5.01 -8.91 2.52
C VAL A 156 -4.31 -8.95 1.18
N ASN A 157 -3.54 -10.01 0.92
CA ASN A 157 -2.88 -10.25 -0.36
C ASN A 157 -3.56 -11.39 -1.13
N LEU A 158 -3.96 -11.11 -2.38
CA LEU A 158 -4.55 -12.08 -3.31
C LEU A 158 -3.52 -12.71 -4.28
N SER A 159 -2.31 -12.16 -4.36
CA SER A 159 -1.24 -12.67 -5.20
C SER A 159 -0.78 -14.05 -4.73
N ALA A 160 -0.31 -14.85 -5.68
CA ALA A 160 0.43 -16.08 -5.42
C ALA A 160 1.93 -15.84 -5.65
N GLY A 161 2.80 -16.54 -4.92
CA GLY A 161 4.25 -16.39 -5.06
C GLY A 161 4.87 -15.29 -4.19
N PRO A 162 6.17 -15.00 -4.35
CA PRO A 162 6.91 -14.13 -3.44
C PRO A 162 6.35 -12.71 -3.40
N SER A 163 6.33 -12.13 -2.20
CA SER A 163 5.85 -10.77 -1.96
C SER A 163 6.67 -10.15 -0.82
N ARG A 164 6.95 -8.85 -0.91
CA ARG A 164 7.52 -8.06 0.20
C ARG A 164 6.43 -7.60 1.17
N GLN A 165 5.16 -7.78 0.82
CA GLN A 165 4.04 -7.47 1.71
C GLN A 165 3.88 -8.55 2.77
N VAL A 166 3.66 -8.14 4.02
CA VAL A 166 3.39 -9.06 5.15
C VAL A 166 1.90 -9.35 5.36
N PHE A 167 1.03 -8.87 4.47
CA PHE A 167 -0.42 -9.06 4.60
C PHE A 167 -0.80 -10.56 4.56
N PRO A 168 -1.79 -11.00 5.38
CA PRO A 168 -2.36 -12.33 5.28
C PRO A 168 -2.82 -12.63 3.86
N ARG A 169 -2.51 -13.83 3.38
CA ARG A 169 -2.97 -14.30 2.07
C ARG A 169 -4.35 -14.89 2.16
N VAL A 170 -5.21 -14.50 1.22
CA VAL A 170 -6.57 -15.03 1.11
C VAL A 170 -6.89 -15.36 -0.35
N THR A 171 -7.94 -16.12 -0.57
CA THR A 171 -8.52 -16.32 -1.90
C THR A 171 -9.72 -15.40 -2.10
N LEU A 172 -10.15 -15.20 -3.35
CA LEU A 172 -11.36 -14.43 -3.66
C LEU A 172 -12.59 -14.90 -2.87
N ALA A 173 -12.71 -16.21 -2.66
CA ALA A 173 -13.83 -16.81 -1.93
C ALA A 173 -13.88 -16.37 -0.45
N HIS A 174 -12.74 -16.00 0.14
CA HIS A 174 -12.62 -15.62 1.55
C HIS A 174 -12.49 -14.12 1.77
N LEU A 175 -12.53 -13.28 0.72
CA LEU A 175 -12.40 -11.83 0.84
C LEU A 175 -13.40 -11.22 1.82
N ARG A 176 -14.68 -11.58 1.69
CA ARG A 176 -15.74 -11.06 2.58
C ARG A 176 -15.68 -11.66 4.01
N ALA A 177 -14.90 -12.73 4.20
CA ALA A 177 -14.66 -13.30 5.52
C ALA A 177 -13.41 -12.74 6.19
N ALA A 178 -12.54 -12.04 5.45
CA ALA A 178 -11.32 -11.47 6.00
C ALA A 178 -11.62 -10.53 7.18
N ARG A 179 -10.76 -10.59 8.19
CA ARG A 179 -10.80 -9.73 9.38
C ARG A 179 -9.43 -9.11 9.56
N PRO A 180 -9.35 -7.92 10.18
CA PRO A 180 -8.06 -7.36 10.54
C PRO A 180 -7.29 -8.34 11.44
N PRO A 181 -5.99 -8.54 11.18
CA PRO A 181 -5.19 -9.41 12.04
C PRO A 181 -5.04 -8.78 13.44
N ALA A 182 -4.78 -9.63 14.43
CA ALA A 182 -4.30 -9.16 15.73
C ALA A 182 -2.93 -8.49 15.56
N TYR A 183 -2.63 -7.54 16.44
CA TYR A 183 -1.36 -6.83 16.48
C TYR A 183 -1.02 -6.51 17.94
N ASP A 184 0.26 -6.28 18.22
CA ASP A 184 0.71 -5.83 19.53
C ASP A 184 0.45 -4.32 19.68
N ALA A 185 -0.58 -3.97 20.44
CA ALA A 185 -1.00 -2.58 20.65
C ALA A 185 0.03 -1.76 21.44
N GLU A 186 0.81 -2.38 22.32
CA GLU A 186 1.85 -1.68 23.09
C GLU A 186 3.01 -1.29 22.19
N ILE A 187 3.50 -2.23 21.37
CA ILE A 187 4.58 -1.97 20.42
C ILE A 187 4.12 -0.99 19.34
N ALA A 188 2.90 -1.13 18.82
CA ALA A 188 2.34 -0.17 17.86
C ALA A 188 2.25 1.25 18.47
N GLY A 189 1.82 1.36 19.74
CA GLY A 189 1.80 2.63 20.47
C GLY A 189 3.20 3.22 20.66
N ARG A 190 4.23 2.40 20.89
CA ARG A 190 5.64 2.84 20.95
C ARG A 190 6.12 3.34 19.59
N ALA A 191 5.80 2.64 18.50
CA ALA A 191 6.15 3.05 17.14
C ALA A 191 5.54 4.42 16.79
N LEU A 192 4.26 4.63 17.09
CA LEU A 192 3.58 5.92 16.88
C LEU A 192 4.21 7.07 17.68
N ARG A 193 4.58 6.84 18.95
CA ARG A 193 5.31 7.85 19.74
C ARG A 193 6.67 8.16 19.14
N ARG A 194 7.40 7.14 18.67
CA ARG A 194 8.70 7.32 18.02
C ARG A 194 8.58 8.11 16.72
N GLU A 195 7.53 7.90 15.93
CA GLU A 195 7.25 8.74 14.76
C GLU A 195 7.01 10.20 15.14
N ALA A 196 6.21 10.45 16.18
CA ALA A 196 5.94 11.79 16.67
C ALA A 196 7.21 12.49 17.17
N GLU A 197 8.10 11.78 17.88
CA GLU A 197 9.39 12.30 18.35
C GLU A 197 10.35 12.64 17.21
N LEU A 198 10.41 11.80 16.18
CA LEU A 198 11.28 12.02 15.02
C LEU A 198 10.77 13.19 14.15
N GLY A 199 9.46 13.33 13.99
CA GLY A 199 8.86 14.46 13.26
C GLY A 199 9.28 14.52 11.79
N TYR A 200 9.51 13.37 11.14
CA TYR A 200 9.88 13.25 9.73
C TYR A 200 8.67 13.44 8.82
N PHE A 201 8.00 14.56 9.02
CA PHE A 201 6.81 14.97 8.30
C PHE A 201 7.16 16.08 7.30
N VAL A 202 6.66 15.93 6.08
CA VAL A 202 6.82 16.90 4.98
C VAL A 202 5.45 17.10 4.34
N ALA A 203 4.82 18.24 4.62
CA ALA A 203 3.41 18.47 4.30
C ALA A 203 3.10 18.39 2.79
N SER A 204 4.06 18.74 1.93
CA SER A 204 3.91 18.66 0.47
C SER A 204 3.94 17.22 -0.08
N GLY A 205 4.38 16.25 0.73
CA GLY A 205 4.72 14.89 0.30
C GLY A 205 6.05 14.78 -0.43
N ARG A 206 6.71 15.90 -0.77
CA ARG A 206 8.00 15.94 -1.48
C ARG A 206 9.19 15.75 -0.54
N TYR A 207 9.19 14.65 0.20
CA TYR A 207 10.19 14.41 1.25
C TYR A 207 11.64 14.40 0.75
N TRP A 208 11.87 14.12 -0.52
CA TRP A 208 13.21 14.14 -1.13
C TRP A 208 13.85 15.53 -1.12
N GLU A 209 13.06 16.61 -1.10
CA GLU A 209 13.55 17.99 -0.95
C GLU A 209 14.16 18.24 0.43
N GLU A 210 13.84 17.36 1.38
CA GLU A 210 14.19 17.45 2.79
C GLU A 210 14.96 16.21 3.29
N ALA A 211 15.49 15.40 2.36
CA ALA A 211 16.07 14.09 2.65
C ALA A 211 17.20 14.14 3.70
N ALA A 212 17.97 15.24 3.74
CA ALA A 212 19.05 15.45 4.69
C ALA A 212 18.59 15.55 6.16
N ARG A 213 17.29 15.78 6.42
CA ARG A 213 16.71 15.81 7.78
C ARG A 213 16.54 14.43 8.38
N PHE A 214 16.53 13.37 7.57
CA PHE A 214 16.11 12.04 8.01
C PHE A 214 17.31 11.15 8.30
N ASP A 215 17.30 10.50 9.45
CA ASP A 215 18.31 9.51 9.82
C ASP A 215 17.86 8.09 9.41
N PRO A 216 18.58 7.43 8.49
CA PRO A 216 18.29 6.05 8.11
C PRO A 216 18.37 5.07 9.29
N ALA A 217 19.24 5.30 10.28
CA ALA A 217 19.35 4.42 11.44
C ALA A 217 18.10 4.50 12.32
N ALA A 218 17.65 5.71 12.65
CA ALA A 218 16.39 5.92 13.37
C ALA A 218 15.18 5.32 12.63
N LEU A 219 15.15 5.39 11.30
CA LEU A 219 14.10 4.75 10.51
C LEU A 219 14.19 3.23 10.56
N ARG A 220 15.39 2.63 10.59
CA ARG A 220 15.52 1.16 10.72
C ARG A 220 15.03 0.67 12.08
N GLU A 221 15.29 1.42 13.14
CA GLU A 221 14.74 1.14 14.47
C GLU A 221 13.21 1.18 14.47
N LEU A 222 12.64 2.21 13.82
CA LEU A 222 11.19 2.34 13.67
C LEU A 222 10.59 1.20 12.83
N ASP A 223 11.25 0.83 11.74
CA ASP A 223 10.83 -0.28 10.88
C ASP A 223 10.81 -1.60 11.67
N ALA A 224 11.78 -1.82 12.56
CA ALA A 224 11.79 -2.98 13.45
C ALA A 224 10.60 -2.98 14.44
N LEU A 225 10.21 -1.82 14.97
CA LEU A 225 9.03 -1.71 15.83
C LEU A 225 7.75 -2.08 15.08
N TRP A 226 7.57 -1.61 13.85
CA TRP A 226 6.39 -1.94 13.06
C TRP A 226 6.32 -3.42 12.67
N LEU A 227 7.45 -4.03 12.34
CA LEU A 227 7.53 -5.47 12.11
C LEU A 227 7.15 -6.26 13.36
N ALA A 228 7.68 -5.88 14.53
CA ALA A 228 7.34 -6.53 15.79
C ALA A 228 5.85 -6.35 16.15
N ALA A 229 5.28 -5.16 15.92
CA ALA A 229 3.86 -4.89 16.18
C ALA A 229 2.92 -5.77 15.33
N ALA A 230 3.33 -6.08 14.10
CA ALA A 230 2.55 -6.90 13.17
C ALA A 230 2.65 -8.41 13.41
N GLN A 231 3.57 -8.86 14.28
CA GLN A 231 3.60 -10.26 14.70
C GLN A 231 2.43 -10.52 15.64
N GLU A 232 1.77 -11.67 15.50
CA GLU A 232 0.73 -12.06 16.44
C GLU A 232 1.31 -12.07 17.85
N PRO A 233 0.66 -11.41 18.84
CA PRO A 233 1.08 -11.53 20.23
C PRO A 233 1.13 -13.01 20.58
N LEU A 234 2.29 -13.51 21.01
CA LEU A 234 2.37 -14.85 21.58
C LEU A 234 1.35 -14.90 22.71
N ALA A 235 0.27 -15.66 22.51
CA ALA A 235 -0.67 -15.92 23.58
C ALA A 235 0.16 -16.50 24.73
N ALA A 236 0.23 -15.78 25.85
CA ALA A 236 0.79 -16.33 27.07
C ALA A 236 -0.03 -17.57 27.38
N ILE A 237 0.55 -18.74 27.14
CA ILE A 237 -0.03 -20.01 27.57
C ILE A 237 0.07 -19.95 29.10
N ALA A 238 -1.04 -19.63 29.74
CA ALA A 238 -1.21 -19.69 31.19
C ALA A 238 -1.23 -21.14 31.66
#